data_AF-A0A840VTG1-F1
#
_entry.id   AF-A0A840VTG1-F1
#
_cell.length_a   1.000
_cell.length_b   1.000
_cell.length_c   1.000
_cell.angle_alpha   90.00
_cell.angle_beta   90.00
_cell.angle_gamma   90.00
#
_symmetry.space_group_name_H-M   'P 1'
#
loop_
_entity.id
_entity.type
_entity.pdbx_description
1 polymer ?
#
loop_
_entity_poly.entity_id
_entity_poly.type
_entity_poly.pdbx_seq_one_letter_code
_entity_poly.pdbx_strand_id
1 'polypeptide(L)'
;MIARFKDLCLDAADPLALGGFWARMLDADVADAGDGDTRVDPRSARSPAESIWVNRVAEPRVGKTRVHLDLRLADAEPAALLADGARLAREPADEANRWVLNDPEGNPFCAFPANEGTRPGPFALVVDSIDPVAQATWWTSVLGGSVEYGSTDPSVVGASGFPWDSWVFTGVPEPKTVKNRLHWDVDLVDPEPTALIGAGATLLWEPSARSNWWVLADPEGNEFCAFAPRSIG
;
A
#
# COMPACT_ATOMS: atom_id res chain seq x y z
N MET A 1 -1.55 -19.81 -6.40
CA MET A 1 -1.25 -18.40 -6.66
C MET A 1 -2.04 -17.98 -7.89
N ILE A 2 -2.81 -16.91 -7.75
CA ILE A 2 -3.75 -16.34 -8.74
C ILE A 2 -3.18 -15.04 -9.34
N ALA A 3 -2.39 -14.30 -8.55
CA ALA A 3 -1.82 -13.03 -8.97
C ALA A 3 -0.44 -12.80 -8.31
N ARG A 4 0.24 -11.74 -8.74
CA ARG A 4 1.50 -11.23 -8.18
C ARG A 4 1.33 -9.76 -7.82
N PHE A 5 1.84 -9.34 -6.67
CA PHE A 5 1.85 -7.92 -6.29
C PHE A 5 2.66 -7.11 -7.29
N LYS A 6 2.12 -5.96 -7.71
CA LYS A 6 2.65 -5.15 -8.80
C LYS A 6 3.24 -3.84 -8.31
N ASP A 7 2.44 -2.96 -7.72
CA ASP A 7 2.82 -1.65 -7.18
C ASP A 7 1.69 -1.10 -6.29
N LEU A 8 1.87 0.10 -5.73
CA LEU A 8 0.84 0.82 -4.99
C LEU A 8 0.22 1.93 -5.82
N CYS A 9 -1.00 2.30 -5.44
CA CYS A 9 -1.73 3.43 -5.96
C CYS A 9 -2.20 4.33 -4.81
N LEU A 10 -1.90 5.62 -4.89
CA LEU A 10 -2.26 6.64 -3.91
C LEU A 10 -3.07 7.73 -4.59
N ASP A 11 -4.32 7.88 -4.22
CA ASP A 11 -5.11 9.01 -4.68
C ASP A 11 -4.57 10.33 -4.07
N ALA A 12 -4.56 11.41 -4.86
CA ALA A 12 -4.06 12.73 -4.49
C ALA A 12 -4.88 13.87 -5.10
N ALA A 13 -5.01 14.99 -4.38
CA ALA A 13 -5.52 16.25 -4.93
C ALA A 13 -4.41 17.00 -5.70
N ASP A 14 -3.16 16.92 -5.22
CA ASP A 14 -1.97 17.42 -5.91
C ASP A 14 -0.93 16.28 -6.06
N PRO A 15 -1.03 15.48 -7.15
CA PRO A 15 -0.16 14.33 -7.35
C PRO A 15 1.33 14.64 -7.37
N LEU A 16 1.72 15.80 -7.92
CA LEU A 16 3.14 16.15 -8.02
C LEU A 16 3.70 16.54 -6.65
N ALA A 17 2.95 17.31 -5.87
CA ALA A 17 3.37 17.66 -4.51
C ALA A 17 3.43 16.42 -3.60
N LEU A 18 2.39 15.58 -3.65
CA LEU A 18 2.33 14.37 -2.83
C LEU A 18 3.36 13.32 -3.27
N GLY A 19 3.52 13.10 -4.58
CA GLY A 19 4.54 12.23 -5.13
C GLY A 19 5.95 12.70 -4.79
N GLY A 20 6.21 14.01 -4.83
CA GLY A 20 7.49 14.59 -4.40
C GLY A 20 7.79 14.32 -2.92
N PHE A 21 6.78 14.38 -2.04
CA PHE A 21 6.93 14.01 -0.63
C PHE A 21 7.31 12.53 -0.48
N TRP A 22 6.54 11.61 -1.06
CA TRP A 22 6.82 10.18 -0.99
C TRP A 22 8.16 9.80 -1.65
N ALA A 23 8.53 10.45 -2.75
CA ALA A 23 9.81 10.21 -3.41
C ALA A 23 11.03 10.46 -2.50
N ARG A 24 11.01 11.54 -1.72
CA ARG A 24 12.08 11.84 -0.74
C ARG A 24 12.14 10.79 0.37
N MET A 25 10.99 10.33 0.86
CA MET A 25 10.92 9.33 1.94
C MET A 25 11.36 7.94 1.49
N LEU A 26 11.07 7.59 0.23
CA LEU A 26 11.31 6.25 -0.31
C LEU A 26 12.69 6.09 -0.98
N ASP A 27 13.50 7.16 -1.00
CA ASP A 27 14.71 7.25 -1.84
C ASP A 27 14.40 6.88 -3.30
N ALA A 28 13.38 7.55 -3.84
CA ALA A 28 12.80 7.31 -5.15
C ALA A 28 12.90 8.55 -6.04
N ASP A 29 12.77 8.33 -7.34
CA ASP A 29 12.64 9.39 -8.34
C ASP A 29 11.15 9.69 -8.57
N VAL A 30 10.85 10.94 -8.91
CA VAL A 30 9.48 11.40 -9.21
C VAL A 30 9.39 11.82 -10.67
N ALA A 31 8.34 11.36 -11.35
CA ALA A 31 8.05 11.70 -12.74
C ALA A 31 6.59 12.13 -12.91
N ASP A 32 6.37 13.23 -13.61
CA ASP A 32 5.03 13.61 -14.09
C ASP A 32 4.64 12.68 -15.24
N ALA A 33 3.48 12.01 -15.13
CA ALA A 33 3.00 11.08 -16.14
C ALA A 33 2.39 11.79 -17.37
N GLY A 34 2.14 13.11 -17.27
CA GLY A 34 1.64 13.95 -18.37
C GLY A 34 0.13 13.89 -18.58
N ASP A 35 -0.60 13.10 -17.79
CA ASP A 35 -2.07 12.98 -17.76
C ASP A 35 -2.69 13.58 -16.49
N GLY A 36 -1.85 14.15 -15.62
CA GLY A 36 -2.23 14.72 -14.34
C GLY A 36 -1.82 13.86 -13.15
N ASP A 37 -1.39 12.62 -13.38
CA ASP A 37 -0.88 11.70 -12.38
C ASP A 37 0.64 11.85 -12.23
N THR A 38 1.18 11.24 -11.17
CA THR A 38 2.61 11.27 -10.86
C THR A 38 3.08 9.87 -10.53
N ARG A 39 4.27 9.51 -10.98
CA ARG A 39 4.89 8.22 -10.69
C ARG A 39 6.05 8.44 -9.73
N VAL A 40 6.06 7.68 -8.63
CA VAL A 40 7.19 7.58 -7.71
C VAL A 40 7.84 6.24 -7.95
N ASP A 41 9.05 6.26 -8.48
CA ASP A 41 9.80 5.08 -8.89
C ASP A 41 11.00 4.86 -7.98
N PRO A 42 11.13 3.68 -7.37
CA PRO A 42 12.27 3.37 -6.51
C PRO A 42 13.56 3.38 -7.33
N ARG A 43 14.64 3.92 -6.76
CA ARG A 43 15.95 3.91 -7.44
C ARG A 43 16.43 2.50 -7.72
N SER A 44 17.27 2.32 -8.74
CA SER A 44 17.60 1.04 -9.39
C SER A 44 18.07 -0.12 -8.48
N ALA A 45 18.40 0.13 -7.22
CA ALA A 45 18.76 -0.90 -6.23
C ALA A 45 17.55 -1.54 -5.52
N ARG A 46 16.33 -1.01 -5.72
CA ARG A 46 15.08 -1.43 -5.08
C ARG A 46 14.15 -2.14 -6.07
N SER A 47 13.16 -2.85 -5.54
CA SER A 47 12.20 -3.59 -6.37
C SER A 47 11.29 -2.60 -7.12
N PRO A 48 11.03 -2.76 -8.43
CA PRO A 48 10.02 -1.95 -9.13
C PRO A 48 8.63 -2.03 -8.49
N ALA A 49 8.36 -3.06 -7.69
CA ALA A 49 7.11 -3.17 -6.95
C ALA A 49 6.95 -2.18 -5.79
N GLU A 50 8.01 -1.46 -5.42
CA GLU A 50 7.93 -0.32 -4.49
C GLU A 50 7.43 0.96 -5.18
N SER A 51 7.09 0.91 -6.48
CA SER A 51 6.54 2.07 -7.19
C SER A 51 5.19 2.50 -6.59
N ILE A 52 4.91 3.80 -6.66
CA ILE A 52 3.60 4.37 -6.31
C ILE A 52 3.09 5.19 -7.49
N TRP A 53 1.92 4.82 -8.00
CA TRP A 53 1.12 5.68 -8.85
C TRP A 53 0.33 6.65 -8.00
N VAL A 54 0.59 7.94 -8.15
CA VAL A 54 -0.12 9.00 -7.45
C VAL A 54 -1.18 9.56 -8.39
N ASN A 55 -2.43 9.19 -8.15
CA ASN A 55 -3.54 9.39 -9.09
C ASN A 55 -4.35 10.62 -8.72
N ARG A 56 -4.62 11.49 -9.69
CA ARG A 56 -5.43 12.69 -9.47
C ARG A 56 -6.88 12.32 -9.20
N VAL A 57 -7.39 12.78 -8.05
CA VAL A 57 -8.83 12.78 -7.77
C VAL A 57 -9.27 14.16 -7.26
N ALA A 58 -10.51 14.53 -7.56
CA ALA A 58 -11.02 15.86 -7.20
C ALA A 58 -11.52 15.90 -5.75
N GLU A 59 -11.89 14.75 -5.20
CA GLU A 59 -12.50 14.61 -3.89
C GLU A 59 -11.42 14.61 -2.79
N PRO A 60 -11.60 15.42 -1.73
CA PRO A 60 -10.72 15.37 -0.58
C PRO A 60 -10.89 14.05 0.18
N ARG A 61 -9.88 13.68 0.97
CA ARG A 61 -9.98 12.58 1.93
C ARG A 61 -11.10 12.86 2.94
N VAL A 62 -11.98 11.87 3.15
CA VAL A 62 -13.02 11.91 4.18
C VAL A 62 -12.90 10.68 5.07
N GLY A 63 -12.98 10.87 6.39
CA GLY A 63 -12.98 9.76 7.34
C GLY A 63 -11.63 9.05 7.50
N LYS A 64 -11.68 7.82 8.03
CA LYS A 64 -10.51 6.98 8.30
C LYS A 64 -10.14 6.18 7.04
N THR A 65 -8.86 6.17 6.70
CA THR A 65 -8.26 5.28 5.70
C THR A 65 -7.73 4.03 6.39
N ARG A 66 -7.86 2.87 5.75
CA ARG A 66 -7.49 1.57 6.34
C ARG A 66 -6.10 1.09 5.99
N VAL A 67 -5.53 1.66 4.92
CA VAL A 67 -4.28 1.21 4.34
C VAL A 67 -3.21 2.25 4.62
N HIS A 68 -2.07 1.83 5.15
CA HIS A 68 -0.91 2.69 5.35
C HIS A 68 0.40 1.91 5.26
N LEU A 69 1.50 2.65 5.13
CA LEU A 69 2.85 2.11 5.18
C LEU A 69 3.44 2.26 6.57
N ASP A 70 4.20 1.24 6.97
CA ASP A 70 5.12 1.30 8.10
C ASP A 70 6.53 1.51 7.60
N LEU A 71 7.20 2.54 8.12
CA LEU A 71 8.52 2.99 7.70
C LEU A 71 9.54 2.85 8.82
N ARG A 72 10.76 2.45 8.50
CA ARG A 72 11.94 2.59 9.38
C ARG A 72 12.60 3.93 9.12
N LEU A 73 12.83 4.69 10.17
CA LEU A 73 13.55 5.96 10.10
C LEU A 73 15.04 5.73 9.83
N ALA A 74 15.68 6.71 9.18
CA ALA A 74 17.14 6.78 9.08
C ALA A 74 17.77 7.29 10.39
N ASP A 75 17.04 8.16 11.09
CA ASP A 75 17.46 8.78 12.35
C ASP A 75 16.61 8.26 13.53
N ALA A 76 17.01 8.60 14.74
CA ALA A 76 16.29 8.21 15.95
C ALA A 76 14.90 8.86 16.07
N GLU A 77 14.68 10.00 15.42
CA GLU A 77 13.51 10.85 15.54
C GLU A 77 13.00 11.27 14.15
N PRO A 78 11.69 11.56 13.95
CA PRO A 78 11.10 11.83 12.64
C PRO A 78 11.35 13.27 12.14
N ALA A 79 12.39 13.96 12.63
CA ALA A 79 12.62 15.37 12.36
C ALA A 79 12.72 15.70 10.86
N ALA A 80 13.39 14.83 10.08
CA ALA A 80 13.47 14.96 8.63
C ALA A 80 12.09 14.89 7.96
N LEU A 81 11.24 13.94 8.39
CA LEU A 81 9.89 13.78 7.87
C LEU A 81 9.01 15.01 8.16
N LEU A 82 9.13 15.56 9.37
CA LEU A 82 8.41 16.77 9.76
C LEU A 82 8.87 18.00 8.94
N ALA A 83 10.18 18.12 8.69
CA ALA A 83 10.72 19.18 7.85
C ALA A 83 10.25 19.06 6.39
N ASP A 84 10.01 17.84 5.91
CA ASP A 84 9.50 17.54 4.56
C ASP A 84 7.97 17.71 4.41
N GLY A 85 7.26 18.05 5.48
CA GLY A 85 5.83 18.35 5.46
C GLY A 85 4.93 17.30 6.10
N ALA A 86 5.49 16.23 6.68
CA ALA A 86 4.71 15.31 7.49
C ALA A 86 4.18 16.01 8.74
N ARG A 87 3.00 15.60 9.21
CA ARG A 87 2.37 16.17 10.41
C ARG A 87 2.24 15.10 11.48
N LEU A 88 2.72 15.38 12.67
CA LEU A 88 2.58 14.48 13.81
C LEU A 88 1.10 14.33 14.20
N ALA A 89 0.62 13.09 14.21
CA ALA A 89 -0.71 12.74 14.72
C ALA A 89 -0.62 12.13 16.12
N ARG A 90 0.42 11.33 16.39
CA ARG A 90 0.64 10.67 17.68
C ARG A 90 2.12 10.40 17.92
N GLU A 91 2.59 10.77 19.10
CA GLU A 91 3.92 10.37 19.61
C GLU A 91 3.97 8.87 19.94
N PRO A 92 5.17 8.26 20.01
CA PRO A 92 5.35 6.92 20.53
C PRO A 92 4.80 6.84 21.95
N ALA A 93 3.93 5.87 22.17
CA ALA A 93 3.43 5.51 23.49
C ALA A 93 3.70 4.02 23.71
N ASP A 94 4.25 3.69 24.88
CA ASP A 94 4.45 2.35 25.43
C ASP A 94 4.98 1.31 24.39
N GLU A 95 4.46 0.07 24.45
CA GLU A 95 4.95 -1.14 23.76
C GLU A 95 5.01 -1.04 22.22
N ALA A 96 4.28 -0.09 21.63
CA ALA A 96 4.22 0.11 20.18
C ALA A 96 5.44 0.80 19.58
N ASN A 97 6.13 1.64 20.38
CA ASN A 97 7.33 2.41 20.01
C ASN A 97 7.36 2.96 18.57
N ARG A 98 6.29 3.67 18.16
CA ARG A 98 6.14 4.24 16.80
C ARG A 98 5.45 5.59 16.80
N TRP A 99 5.86 6.47 15.90
CA TRP A 99 5.11 7.69 15.57
C TRP A 99 3.98 7.36 14.61
N VAL A 100 2.83 8.03 14.77
CA VAL A 100 1.83 8.13 13.71
C VAL A 100 1.93 9.52 13.11
N LEU A 101 2.23 9.58 11.82
CA LEU A 101 2.37 10.79 11.04
C LEU A 101 1.31 10.81 9.95
N ASN A 102 0.99 12.00 9.46
CA ASN A 102 0.21 12.18 8.24
C ASN A 102 1.09 12.80 7.16
N ASP A 103 0.91 12.37 5.92
CA ASP A 103 1.48 13.05 4.76
C ASP A 103 0.82 14.44 4.54
N PRO A 104 1.30 15.25 3.56
CA PRO A 104 0.74 16.57 3.30
C PRO A 104 -0.76 16.62 3.00
N GLU A 105 -1.35 15.51 2.53
CA GLU A 105 -2.79 15.39 2.25
C GLU A 105 -3.59 14.74 3.38
N GLY A 106 -2.93 14.38 4.49
CA GLY A 106 -3.60 13.81 5.66
C GLY A 106 -3.72 12.29 5.63
N ASN A 107 -3.01 11.57 4.76
CA ASN A 107 -2.98 10.11 4.81
C ASN A 107 -2.02 9.65 5.92
N PRO A 108 -2.47 8.76 6.83
CA PRO A 108 -1.64 8.29 7.93
C PRO A 108 -0.57 7.30 7.45
N PHE A 109 0.56 7.29 8.14
CA PHE A 109 1.59 6.27 8.07
C PHE A 109 2.31 6.17 9.42
N CYS A 110 2.94 5.02 9.70
CA CYS A 110 3.73 4.87 10.92
C CYS A 110 5.22 4.99 10.63
N ALA A 111 5.95 5.59 11.56
CA ALA A 111 7.40 5.62 11.54
C ALA A 111 7.95 4.94 12.79
N PHE A 112 8.95 4.09 12.61
CA PHE A 112 9.60 3.33 13.66
C PHE A 112 11.06 3.77 13.78
N PRO A 113 11.65 3.79 14.99
CA PRO A 113 13.06 4.08 15.17
C PRO A 113 13.95 3.16 14.32
N ALA A 114 15.13 3.67 13.97
CA ALA A 114 16.15 2.86 13.32
C ALA A 114 16.59 1.70 14.23
N ASN A 115 16.66 0.49 13.68
CA ASN A 115 17.26 -0.67 14.34
C ASN A 115 18.59 -1.02 13.66
N GLU A 116 19.58 -1.44 14.43
CA GLU A 116 20.89 -1.82 13.90
C GLU A 116 20.76 -2.91 12.82
N GLY A 117 21.38 -2.70 11.66
CA GLY A 117 21.34 -3.62 10.53
C GLY A 117 20.08 -3.53 9.65
N THR A 118 19.12 -2.65 9.97
CA THR A 118 17.93 -2.44 9.12
C THR A 118 18.13 -1.28 8.15
N ARG A 119 17.47 -1.35 6.98
CA ARG A 119 17.48 -0.27 5.99
C ARG A 119 16.32 0.69 6.25
N PRO A 120 16.53 2.02 6.15
CA PRO A 120 15.46 3.00 6.18
C PRO A 120 14.47 2.84 5.01
N GLY A 121 13.24 3.28 5.25
CA GLY A 121 12.14 3.21 4.28
C GLY A 121 11.07 2.17 4.65
N PRO A 122 10.15 1.88 3.73
CA PRO A 122 9.02 1.01 3.99
C PRO A 122 9.46 -0.42 4.24
N PHE A 123 8.78 -1.06 5.20
CA PHE A 123 9.01 -2.47 5.52
C PHE A 123 7.73 -3.26 5.73
N ALA A 124 6.59 -2.60 5.86
CA ALA A 124 5.30 -3.27 5.84
C ALA A 124 4.20 -2.43 5.18
N LEU A 125 3.26 -3.14 4.57
CA LEU A 125 1.96 -2.61 4.17
C LEU A 125 0.94 -3.06 5.21
N VAL A 126 0.21 -2.13 5.81
CA VAL A 126 -0.73 -2.41 6.90
C VAL A 126 -2.14 -2.15 6.43
N VAL A 127 -3.04 -3.12 6.67
CA VAL A 127 -4.45 -3.05 6.29
C VAL A 127 -5.34 -3.33 7.51
N ASP A 128 -6.11 -2.33 7.92
CA ASP A 128 -7.13 -2.52 8.94
C ASP A 128 -8.22 -3.50 8.45
N SER A 129 -8.54 -4.47 9.30
CA SER A 129 -9.44 -5.59 9.01
C SER A 129 -10.27 -5.99 10.23
N ILE A 130 -11.50 -6.46 9.99
CA ILE A 130 -12.38 -7.03 11.01
C ILE A 130 -11.90 -8.44 11.39
N ASP A 131 -11.50 -9.24 10.40
CA ASP A 131 -10.91 -10.55 10.60
C ASP A 131 -9.51 -10.62 9.94
N PRO A 132 -8.48 -10.18 10.68
CA PRO A 132 -7.10 -10.23 10.23
C PRO A 132 -6.61 -11.58 9.73
N VAL A 133 -7.05 -12.66 10.38
CA VAL A 133 -6.60 -14.02 10.04
C VAL A 133 -7.23 -14.45 8.73
N ALA A 134 -8.53 -14.19 8.54
CA ALA A 134 -9.21 -14.48 7.28
C ALA A 134 -8.60 -13.67 6.13
N GLN A 135 -8.32 -12.39 6.35
CA GLN A 135 -7.69 -11.52 5.34
C GLN A 135 -6.28 -11.97 4.96
N ALA A 136 -5.41 -12.25 5.94
CA ALA A 136 -4.07 -12.77 5.68
C ALA A 136 -4.10 -14.13 4.95
N THR A 137 -5.02 -15.00 5.34
CA THR A 137 -5.22 -16.31 4.70
C THR A 137 -5.68 -16.14 3.26
N TRP A 138 -6.62 -15.23 3.00
CA TRP A 138 -7.14 -14.95 1.67
C TRP A 138 -6.03 -14.42 0.76
N TRP A 139 -5.29 -13.39 1.19
CA TRP A 139 -4.19 -12.81 0.43
C TRP A 139 -3.05 -13.80 0.20
N THR A 140 -2.78 -14.72 1.14
CA THR A 140 -1.84 -15.84 0.94
C THR A 140 -2.33 -16.79 -0.16
N SER A 141 -3.63 -17.07 -0.24
CA SER A 141 -4.17 -17.93 -1.30
C SER A 141 -4.04 -17.30 -2.71
N VAL A 142 -4.14 -15.96 -2.76
CA VAL A 142 -4.03 -15.17 -4.00
C VAL A 142 -2.57 -15.02 -4.43
N LEU A 143 -1.68 -14.59 -3.54
CA LEU A 143 -0.31 -14.19 -3.87
C LEU A 143 0.75 -15.25 -3.52
N GLY A 144 0.37 -16.32 -2.83
CA GLY A 144 1.32 -17.28 -2.23
C GLY A 144 1.93 -16.74 -0.93
N GLY A 145 3.07 -17.29 -0.54
CA GLY A 145 3.72 -16.98 0.74
C GLY A 145 3.17 -17.80 1.90
N SER A 146 3.24 -17.26 3.11
CA SER A 146 2.71 -17.87 4.33
C SER A 146 2.17 -16.82 5.29
N VAL A 147 1.20 -17.22 6.11
CA VAL A 147 0.72 -16.40 7.24
C VAL A 147 1.63 -16.61 8.44
N GLU A 148 2.15 -15.51 8.98
CA GLU A 148 2.82 -15.47 10.28
C GLU A 148 1.92 -14.83 11.34
N TYR A 149 1.90 -15.46 12.52
CA TYR A 149 1.11 -15.05 13.67
C TYR A 149 2.06 -14.57 14.78
N GLY A 150 2.94 -13.61 14.48
CA GLY A 150 3.96 -13.12 15.42
C GLY A 150 3.37 -12.59 16.74
N SER A 151 4.18 -11.89 17.55
CA SER A 151 3.67 -11.25 18.77
C SER A 151 2.66 -10.12 18.51
N THR A 152 2.40 -9.80 17.24
CA THR A 152 1.53 -8.75 16.74
C THR A 152 0.40 -9.34 15.88
N ASP A 153 -0.28 -8.46 15.14
CA ASP A 153 -1.26 -8.79 14.11
C ASP A 153 -0.77 -9.83 13.08
N PRO A 154 -1.67 -10.69 12.53
CA PRO A 154 -1.36 -11.62 11.44
C PRO A 154 -0.78 -10.90 10.23
N SER A 155 0.21 -11.52 9.59
CA SER A 155 0.83 -10.96 8.40
C SER A 155 1.14 -12.01 7.35
N VAL A 156 1.14 -11.59 6.08
CA VAL A 156 1.61 -12.41 4.95
C VAL A 156 3.07 -12.07 4.69
N VAL A 157 3.91 -13.11 4.64
CA VAL A 157 5.34 -13.01 4.31
C VAL A 157 5.65 -13.82 3.05
N GLY A 158 6.61 -13.36 2.25
CA GLY A 158 7.04 -14.06 1.04
C GLY A 158 5.97 -14.14 -0.07
N ALA A 159 4.98 -13.23 -0.06
CA ALA A 159 4.00 -13.12 -1.14
C ALA A 159 4.68 -12.77 -2.47
N SER A 160 4.18 -13.34 -3.57
CA SER A 160 4.76 -13.15 -4.89
C SER A 160 4.77 -11.67 -5.30
N GLY A 161 5.96 -11.13 -5.56
CA GLY A 161 6.17 -9.75 -6.01
C GLY A 161 6.08 -8.69 -4.92
N PHE A 162 5.69 -9.07 -3.69
CA PHE A 162 5.61 -8.15 -2.58
C PHE A 162 7.03 -7.71 -2.16
N PRO A 163 7.33 -6.40 -2.12
CA PRO A 163 8.70 -5.94 -1.96
C PRO A 163 9.14 -5.75 -0.51
N TRP A 164 8.22 -5.84 0.45
CA TRP A 164 8.47 -5.54 1.86
C TRP A 164 8.50 -6.79 2.74
N ASP A 165 8.88 -6.62 4.01
CA ASP A 165 9.07 -7.73 4.94
C ASP A 165 7.75 -8.43 5.24
N SER A 166 6.67 -7.66 5.44
CA SER A 166 5.36 -8.21 5.78
C SER A 166 4.19 -7.37 5.26
N TRP A 167 3.10 -8.05 4.92
CA TRP A 167 1.80 -7.43 4.69
C TRP A 167 0.92 -7.73 5.91
N VAL A 168 0.73 -6.72 6.76
CA VAL A 168 0.11 -6.84 8.08
C VAL A 168 -1.38 -6.53 8.00
N PHE A 169 -2.19 -7.31 8.70
CA PHE A 169 -3.63 -7.13 8.80
C PHE A 169 -4.01 -6.80 10.23
N THR A 170 -4.40 -5.56 10.52
CA THR A 170 -4.64 -5.09 11.89
C THR A 170 -6.10 -5.16 12.29
N GLY A 171 -6.39 -5.76 13.44
CA GLY A 171 -7.75 -5.92 13.95
C GLY A 171 -8.41 -4.58 14.31
N VAL A 172 -9.54 -4.26 13.67
CA VAL A 172 -10.40 -3.12 14.02
C VAL A 172 -11.87 -3.56 14.09
N PRO A 173 -12.67 -2.99 15.01
CA PRO A 173 -14.06 -3.42 15.17
C PRO A 173 -15.01 -2.83 14.12
N GLU A 174 -14.66 -1.70 13.51
CA GLU A 174 -15.52 -1.03 12.54
C GLU A 174 -15.40 -1.67 11.15
N PRO A 175 -16.43 -1.62 10.30
CA PRO A 175 -16.36 -1.93 8.87
C PRO A 175 -15.85 -0.75 8.03
N LYS A 176 -15.47 -1.02 6.77
CA LYS A 176 -15.01 0.02 5.84
C LYS A 176 -16.21 0.89 5.43
N THR A 177 -16.05 2.21 5.54
CA THR A 177 -17.14 3.18 5.31
C THR A 177 -16.88 4.14 4.15
N VAL A 178 -15.63 4.25 3.71
CA VAL A 178 -15.17 5.16 2.64
C VAL A 178 -14.16 4.44 1.75
N LYS A 179 -13.91 4.99 0.56
CA LYS A 179 -12.87 4.49 -0.36
C LYS A 179 -11.48 4.60 0.29
N ASN A 180 -10.63 3.60 0.09
CA ASN A 180 -9.22 3.73 0.47
C ASN A 180 -8.49 4.73 -0.44
N ARG A 181 -7.62 5.56 0.16
CA ARG A 181 -6.73 6.47 -0.58
C ARG A 181 -5.52 5.73 -1.14
N LEU A 182 -4.97 4.83 -0.34
CA LEU A 182 -3.89 3.93 -0.72
C LEU A 182 -4.47 2.55 -1.01
N HIS A 183 -4.12 1.97 -2.15
CA HIS A 183 -4.41 0.59 -2.49
C HIS A 183 -3.21 -0.02 -3.23
N TRP A 184 -3.35 -1.28 -3.61
CA TRP A 184 -2.33 -2.02 -4.34
C TRP A 184 -2.86 -2.52 -5.67
N ASP A 185 -1.93 -2.77 -6.56
CA ASP A 185 -2.17 -3.38 -7.86
C ASP A 185 -1.58 -4.79 -7.87
N VAL A 186 -2.19 -5.66 -8.66
CA VAL A 186 -1.70 -7.01 -8.92
C VAL A 186 -1.66 -7.31 -10.41
N ASP A 187 -0.63 -8.04 -10.84
CA ASP A 187 -0.60 -8.68 -12.14
C ASP A 187 -1.25 -10.06 -12.01
N LEU A 188 -2.28 -10.33 -12.82
CA LEU A 188 -2.94 -11.62 -12.86
C LEU A 188 -2.01 -12.68 -13.48
N VAL A 189 -2.20 -13.94 -13.05
CA VAL A 189 -1.62 -15.10 -13.73
C VAL A 189 -2.42 -15.44 -14.99
N ASP A 190 -3.74 -15.36 -14.90
CA ASP A 190 -4.66 -15.61 -16.01
C ASP A 190 -5.08 -14.30 -16.70
N PRO A 191 -5.55 -14.33 -17.95
CA PRO A 191 -5.98 -13.12 -18.67
C PRO A 191 -7.17 -12.37 -18.05
N GLU A 192 -7.97 -13.05 -17.23
CA GLU A 192 -9.23 -12.54 -16.67
C GLU A 192 -9.26 -12.75 -15.14
N PRO A 193 -9.99 -11.91 -14.37
CA PRO A 193 -10.01 -11.96 -12.91
C PRO A 193 -10.90 -13.08 -12.34
N THR A 194 -11.37 -14.02 -13.17
CA THR A 194 -12.31 -15.08 -12.78
C THR A 194 -11.86 -15.87 -11.56
N ALA A 195 -10.56 -16.17 -11.46
CA ALA A 195 -10.00 -16.87 -10.30
C ALA A 195 -10.05 -16.03 -9.01
N LEU A 196 -9.85 -14.71 -9.08
CA LEU A 196 -10.01 -13.82 -7.93
C LEU A 196 -11.47 -13.77 -7.48
N ILE A 197 -12.40 -13.66 -8.43
CA ILE A 197 -13.84 -13.65 -8.14
C ILE A 197 -14.27 -14.98 -7.51
N GLY A 198 -13.80 -16.10 -8.06
CA GLY A 198 -14.03 -17.44 -7.50
C GLY A 198 -13.44 -17.62 -6.10
N ALA A 199 -12.38 -16.88 -5.76
CA ALA A 199 -11.80 -16.86 -4.42
C ALA A 199 -12.54 -15.93 -3.45
N GLY A 200 -13.53 -15.15 -3.89
CA GLY A 200 -14.33 -14.27 -3.05
C GLY A 200 -14.09 -12.77 -3.24
N ALA A 201 -13.26 -12.36 -4.21
CA ALA A 201 -13.18 -10.95 -4.58
C ALA A 201 -14.48 -10.49 -5.25
N THR A 202 -14.86 -9.23 -5.01
CA THR A 202 -16.00 -8.59 -5.68
C THR A 202 -15.51 -7.71 -6.82
N LEU A 203 -16.03 -7.91 -8.03
CA LEU A 203 -15.77 -7.02 -9.16
C LEU A 203 -16.49 -5.69 -8.95
N LEU A 204 -15.74 -4.58 -8.93
CA LEU A 204 -16.27 -3.22 -8.79
C LEU A 204 -16.34 -2.48 -10.12
N TRP A 205 -15.33 -2.69 -10.99
CA TRP A 205 -15.22 -1.98 -12.27
C TRP A 205 -14.48 -2.82 -13.32
N GLU A 206 -14.97 -2.80 -14.56
CA GLU A 206 -14.38 -3.49 -15.71
C GLU A 206 -13.48 -2.57 -16.55
N PRO A 207 -12.46 -3.12 -17.24
CA PRO A 207 -11.68 -2.38 -18.22
C PRO A 207 -12.56 -1.62 -19.20
N SER A 208 -12.10 -0.43 -19.58
CA SER A 208 -12.81 0.48 -20.47
C SER A 208 -11.85 1.12 -21.47
N ALA A 209 -12.36 1.97 -22.36
CA ALA A 209 -11.50 2.76 -23.25
C ALA A 209 -10.51 3.68 -22.50
N ARG A 210 -10.70 3.91 -21.20
CA ARG A 210 -9.85 4.76 -20.35
C ARG A 210 -8.98 3.99 -19.35
N SER A 211 -9.20 2.69 -19.20
CA SER A 211 -8.52 1.86 -18.19
C SER A 211 -8.38 0.43 -18.70
N ASN A 212 -7.18 -0.15 -18.65
CA ASN A 212 -6.91 -1.51 -19.11
C ASN A 212 -6.79 -2.53 -17.95
N TRP A 213 -7.42 -2.24 -16.81
CA TRP A 213 -7.43 -3.08 -15.61
C TRP A 213 -8.83 -3.21 -15.03
N TRP A 214 -9.04 -4.25 -14.24
CA TRP A 214 -10.22 -4.40 -13.38
C TRP A 214 -9.98 -3.73 -12.04
N VAL A 215 -11.04 -3.20 -11.42
CA VAL A 215 -11.03 -2.84 -10.00
C VAL A 215 -11.86 -3.87 -9.27
N LEU A 216 -11.26 -4.51 -8.26
CA LEU A 216 -11.91 -5.47 -7.39
C LEU A 216 -11.85 -4.98 -5.95
N ALA A 217 -12.69 -5.58 -5.10
CA ALA A 217 -12.57 -5.53 -3.66
C ALA A 217 -12.24 -6.91 -3.10
N ASP A 218 -11.38 -6.96 -2.10
CA ASP A 218 -11.17 -8.16 -1.28
C ASP A 218 -12.43 -8.47 -0.43
N PRO A 219 -12.46 -9.61 0.30
CA PRO A 219 -13.62 -9.99 1.12
C PRO A 219 -14.07 -8.95 2.15
N GLU A 220 -13.20 -8.02 2.55
CA GLU A 220 -13.51 -6.93 3.48
C GLU A 220 -13.77 -5.57 2.81
N GLY A 221 -13.80 -5.53 1.47
CA GLY A 221 -14.15 -4.33 0.73
C GLY A 221 -12.96 -3.40 0.41
N ASN A 222 -11.71 -3.84 0.63
CA ASN A 222 -10.54 -3.05 0.25
C ASN A 222 -10.32 -3.14 -1.26
N GLU A 223 -10.28 -1.98 -1.91
CA GLU A 223 -10.08 -1.89 -3.34
C GLU A 223 -8.66 -2.30 -3.75
N PHE A 224 -8.53 -2.95 -4.91
CA PHE A 224 -7.26 -3.22 -5.58
C PHE A 224 -7.46 -3.31 -7.10
N CYS A 225 -6.45 -2.96 -7.87
CA CYS A 225 -6.50 -3.09 -9.34
C CYS A 225 -5.86 -4.41 -9.77
N ALA A 226 -6.43 -5.06 -10.78
CA ALA A 226 -5.91 -6.28 -11.38
C ALA A 226 -5.60 -6.05 -12.86
N PHE A 227 -4.37 -6.32 -13.27
CA PHE A 227 -3.89 -6.15 -14.63
C PHE A 227 -3.75 -7.50 -15.30
N ALA A 228 -4.19 -7.62 -16.55
CA ALA A 228 -3.92 -8.81 -17.34
C ALA A 228 -2.39 -9.01 -17.48
N PRO A 229 -1.91 -10.26 -17.57
CA PRO A 229 -0.49 -10.53 -17.76
C PRO A 229 0.01 -9.78 -18.99
N ARG A 230 1.13 -9.05 -18.87
CA ARG A 230 1.76 -8.43 -20.03
C ARG A 230 2.12 -9.53 -21.02
N SER A 231 1.65 -9.41 -22.26
CA SER A 231 2.08 -10.31 -23.33
C SER A 231 3.59 -10.23 -23.44
N ILE A 232 4.27 -11.37 -23.31
CA ILE A 232 5.71 -11.44 -23.61
C ILE A 232 5.83 -11.26 -25.12
N GLY A 233 6.16 -10.04 -25.54
CA GLY A 233 6.52 -9.72 -26.92
C GLY A 233 7.88 -10.27 -27.29
#